data_AF-A0A3D0U520-F1
#
_entry.id   AF-A0A3D0U520-F1
#
_cell.length_a   1.000
_cell.length_b   1.000
_cell.length_c   1.000
_cell.angle_alpha   90.00
_cell.angle_beta   90.00
_cell.angle_gamma   90.00
#
_symmetry.space_group_name_H-M   'P 1'
#
loop_
_entity.id
_entity.type
_entity.pdbx_description
1 polymer ?
#
loop_
_entity_poly.entity_id
_entity_poly.type
_entity_poly.pdbx_seq_one_letter_code
_entity_poly.pdbx_strand_id
1 'polypeptide(L)'
;AKYLSALEKSGVRPRESHRLENLKAIFSTGSPLAHESFDFVYRCIKENICLSSISGGTDIISCFALGNPALPVVRGELQCIGLGMDVRIYNESGHSVINEKGELVCVNAFPSCPVGFWNDPKGEKFHSAYFERFEGVWAHGDYGEITERGSMIIYGRSDAVLNPGGVRIGTAEIYRQVEQLDFVVDSVVIGQDWQDDIRVILFVKMQADISLDQHHVNLIRETIRRNTTPRHVPAKIIAVKDIPRTISGKIAELAVRKIVHGETVNNTDALANPESLACFRDLEALRS
;
A
#
# COMPACT_ATOMS: atom_id res chain seq x y z
N ALA A 1 2.69 -6.46 -7.67
CA ALA A 1 4.04 -6.13 -7.19
C ALA A 1 4.80 -7.34 -6.60
N LYS A 2 4.30 -8.02 -5.56
CA LYS A 2 5.05 -9.08 -4.84
C LYS A 2 5.66 -10.19 -5.71
N TYR A 3 4.95 -10.64 -6.74
CA TYR A 3 5.49 -11.67 -7.64
C TYR A 3 6.77 -11.22 -8.35
N LEU A 4 6.84 -9.95 -8.80
CA LEU A 4 8.04 -9.40 -9.42
C LEU A 4 9.22 -9.35 -8.43
N SER A 5 8.95 -8.93 -7.18
CA SER A 5 9.97 -8.95 -6.12
C SER A 5 10.46 -10.36 -5.81
N ALA A 6 9.57 -11.36 -5.77
CA ALA A 6 9.95 -12.76 -5.57
C ALA A 6 10.81 -13.30 -6.72
N LEU A 7 10.52 -12.94 -7.97
CA LEU A 7 11.35 -13.27 -9.13
C LEU A 7 12.74 -12.62 -9.04
N GLU A 8 12.80 -11.36 -8.62
CA GLU A 8 14.08 -10.67 -8.41
C GLU A 8 14.92 -11.36 -7.33
N LYS A 9 14.34 -11.64 -6.15
CA LYS A 9 15.03 -12.31 -5.04
C LYS A 9 15.49 -13.73 -5.38
N SER A 10 14.77 -14.43 -6.25
CA SER A 10 15.19 -15.76 -6.73
C SER A 10 16.21 -15.71 -7.88
N GLY A 11 16.65 -14.51 -8.29
CA GLY A 11 17.64 -14.33 -9.35
C GLY A 11 17.13 -14.69 -10.74
N VAL A 12 15.81 -14.75 -10.94
CA VAL A 12 15.21 -15.18 -12.22
C VAL A 12 15.41 -14.09 -13.28
N ARG A 13 15.85 -14.52 -14.47
CA ARG A 13 16.10 -13.64 -15.63
C ARG A 13 15.33 -14.12 -16.86
N PRO A 14 14.04 -13.75 -16.99
CA PRO A 14 13.21 -14.21 -18.11
C PRO A 14 13.79 -13.83 -19.48
N ARG A 15 14.50 -12.70 -19.58
CA ARG A 15 15.16 -12.27 -20.83
C ARG A 15 16.20 -13.26 -21.37
N GLU A 16 16.79 -14.09 -20.51
CA GLU A 16 17.85 -15.05 -20.86
C GLU A 16 17.29 -16.44 -21.17
N SER A 17 16.05 -16.73 -20.76
CA SER A 17 15.46 -18.07 -20.80
C SER A 17 14.23 -18.18 -21.69
N HIS A 18 13.56 -17.07 -22.02
CA HIS A 18 12.29 -17.06 -22.74
C HIS A 18 12.33 -16.13 -23.95
N ARG A 19 11.52 -16.47 -24.97
CA ARG A 19 11.25 -15.61 -26.13
C ARG A 19 10.12 -14.64 -25.78
N LEU A 20 10.44 -13.35 -25.67
CA LEU A 20 9.53 -12.30 -25.17
C LEU A 20 9.16 -11.26 -26.24
N GLU A 21 9.32 -11.56 -27.53
CA GLU A 21 9.13 -10.61 -28.64
C GLU A 21 7.68 -10.10 -28.70
N ASN A 22 6.73 -10.98 -28.39
CA ASN A 22 5.29 -10.71 -28.40
C ASN A 22 4.79 -10.03 -27.11
N LEU A 23 5.57 -10.02 -26.03
CA LEU A 23 5.19 -9.36 -24.79
C LEU A 23 5.25 -7.83 -24.97
N LYS A 24 4.12 -7.13 -24.89
CA LYS A 24 4.05 -5.67 -25.15
C LYS A 24 3.85 -4.81 -23.90
N ALA A 25 3.20 -5.36 -22.87
CA ALA A 25 2.96 -4.66 -21.62
C ALA A 25 2.98 -5.63 -20.44
N ILE A 26 3.36 -5.12 -19.27
CA ILE A 26 3.19 -5.77 -17.98
C ILE A 26 2.37 -4.81 -17.10
N PHE A 27 1.36 -5.34 -16.43
CA PHE A 27 0.58 -4.60 -15.46
C PHE A 27 0.90 -5.11 -14.05
N SER A 28 1.19 -4.18 -13.13
CA SER A 28 1.27 -4.48 -11.71
C SER A 28 0.10 -3.81 -11.00
N THR A 29 -0.64 -4.57 -10.20
CA THR A 29 -1.79 -4.10 -9.42
C THR A 29 -1.79 -4.71 -8.01
N GLY A 30 -2.72 -4.28 -7.17
CA GLY A 30 -2.97 -4.77 -5.81
C GLY A 30 -2.15 -4.07 -4.72
N SER A 31 -0.97 -3.55 -5.06
CA SER A 31 -0.14 -2.69 -4.22
C SER A 31 0.76 -1.81 -5.08
N PRO A 32 1.25 -0.66 -4.57
CA PRO A 32 2.26 0.14 -5.25
C PRO A 32 3.46 -0.72 -5.67
N LEU A 33 3.96 -0.50 -6.88
CA LEU A 33 5.16 -1.19 -7.38
C LEU A 33 6.42 -0.47 -6.85
N ALA A 34 7.29 -1.22 -6.17
CA ALA A 34 8.56 -0.69 -5.69
C ALA A 34 9.45 -0.20 -6.84
N HIS A 35 10.27 0.81 -6.57
CA HIS A 35 11.17 1.42 -7.56
C HIS A 35 12.13 0.39 -8.14
N GLU A 36 12.68 -0.44 -7.28
CA GLU A 36 13.63 -1.51 -7.59
C GLU A 36 12.99 -2.55 -8.51
N SER A 37 11.69 -2.82 -8.34
CA SER A 37 10.96 -3.74 -9.21
C SER A 37 10.72 -3.17 -10.62
N PHE A 38 10.61 -1.85 -10.81
CA PHE A 38 10.66 -1.27 -12.15
C PHE A 38 12.03 -1.56 -12.79
N ASP A 39 13.10 -1.27 -12.06
CA ASP A 39 14.47 -1.45 -12.52
C ASP A 39 14.75 -2.93 -12.86
N PHE A 40 14.25 -3.87 -12.06
CA PHE A 40 14.29 -5.30 -12.32
C PHE A 40 13.60 -5.69 -13.62
N VAL A 41 12.39 -5.21 -13.89
CA VAL A 41 11.64 -5.56 -15.11
C VAL A 41 12.43 -5.13 -16.34
N TYR A 42 12.92 -3.89 -16.37
CA TYR A 42 13.69 -3.39 -17.50
C TYR A 42 15.04 -4.09 -17.66
N ARG A 43 15.71 -4.42 -16.55
CA ARG A 43 17.01 -5.10 -16.56
C ARG A 43 16.93 -6.59 -16.90
N CYS A 44 15.97 -7.32 -16.34
CA CYS A 44 15.93 -8.79 -16.32
C CYS A 44 14.80 -9.40 -17.15
N ILE A 45 13.74 -8.64 -17.49
CA ILE A 45 12.60 -9.14 -18.27
C ILE A 45 12.62 -8.59 -19.69
N LYS A 46 12.47 -7.27 -19.87
CA LYS A 46 12.45 -6.65 -21.21
C LYS A 46 12.68 -5.14 -21.13
N GLU A 47 13.64 -4.64 -21.91
CA GLU A 47 14.01 -3.21 -21.91
C GLU A 47 12.95 -2.32 -22.58
N ASN A 48 12.33 -2.79 -23.66
CA ASN A 48 11.31 -2.04 -24.40
C ASN A 48 9.92 -2.63 -24.14
N ILE A 49 9.36 -2.33 -22.97
CA ILE A 49 8.03 -2.75 -22.55
C ILE A 49 7.30 -1.64 -21.80
N CYS A 50 5.99 -1.54 -21.99
CA CYS A 50 5.16 -0.68 -21.16
C CYS A 50 4.88 -1.38 -19.82
N LEU A 51 5.62 -0.99 -18.77
CA LEU A 51 5.36 -1.45 -17.41
C LEU A 51 4.44 -0.46 -16.70
N SER A 52 3.18 -0.80 -16.58
CA SER A 52 2.18 0.07 -15.97
C SER A 52 1.85 -0.42 -14.56
N SER A 53 2.19 0.39 -13.56
CA SER A 53 1.55 0.28 -12.24
C SER A 53 0.14 0.84 -12.37
N ILE A 54 -0.87 0.07 -11.95
CA ILE A 54 -2.28 0.46 -12.05
C ILE A 54 -2.95 0.34 -10.68
N SER A 55 -3.89 1.22 -10.38
CA SER A 55 -4.69 1.18 -9.15
C SER A 55 -6.12 0.78 -9.50
N GLY A 56 -6.34 -0.54 -9.53
CA GLY A 56 -7.66 -1.12 -9.73
C GLY A 56 -8.37 -1.39 -8.40
N GLY A 57 -9.69 -1.23 -8.39
CA GLY A 57 -10.55 -1.49 -7.23
C GLY A 57 -11.72 -2.40 -7.57
N THR A 58 -12.04 -3.34 -6.68
CA THR A 58 -13.26 -4.16 -6.78
C THR A 58 -14.50 -3.27 -6.85
N ASP A 59 -14.47 -2.19 -6.07
CA ASP A 59 -15.53 -1.21 -5.87
C ASP A 59 -15.99 -0.58 -7.18
N ILE A 60 -15.09 -0.37 -8.14
CA ILE A 60 -15.40 0.33 -9.39
C ILE A 60 -15.19 -0.53 -10.63
N ILE A 61 -14.75 -1.78 -10.48
CA ILE A 61 -14.45 -2.72 -11.59
C ILE A 61 -13.57 -2.06 -12.67
N SER A 62 -12.67 -1.18 -12.25
CA SER A 62 -11.89 -0.28 -13.10
C SER A 62 -10.72 0.30 -12.32
N CYS A 63 -10.04 1.31 -12.86
CA CYS A 63 -8.91 2.01 -12.25
C CYS A 63 -9.11 3.52 -12.27
N PHE A 64 -8.86 4.19 -11.13
CA PHE A 64 -8.79 5.67 -11.08
C PHE A 64 -7.49 6.22 -11.67
N ALA A 65 -6.39 5.48 -11.52
CA ALA A 65 -5.11 5.77 -12.15
C ALA A 65 -4.51 4.50 -12.75
N LEU A 66 -3.93 4.61 -13.94
CA LEU A 66 -3.49 3.47 -14.74
C LEU A 66 -2.32 3.80 -15.69
N GLY A 67 -2.07 2.89 -16.62
CA GLY A 67 -1.06 3.02 -17.67
C GLY A 67 -1.60 3.58 -18.97
N ASN A 68 -0.74 4.28 -19.71
CA ASN A 68 -1.00 4.73 -21.07
C ASN A 68 0.23 4.45 -21.94
N PRO A 69 0.11 3.63 -23.01
CA PRO A 69 1.25 3.30 -23.87
C PRO A 69 1.81 4.50 -24.64
N ALA A 70 1.10 5.63 -24.71
CA ALA A 70 1.55 6.86 -25.34
C ALA A 70 2.27 7.82 -24.36
N LEU A 71 2.34 7.49 -23.07
CA LEU A 71 3.01 8.29 -22.05
C LEU A 71 4.29 7.61 -21.55
N PRO A 72 5.29 8.38 -21.08
CA PRO A 72 6.45 7.78 -20.44
C PRO A 72 6.05 7.01 -19.18
N VAL A 73 6.81 5.97 -18.87
CA VAL A 73 6.76 5.30 -17.56
C VAL A 73 7.75 6.02 -16.65
N VAL A 74 7.26 6.53 -15.53
CA VAL A 74 8.10 7.10 -14.46
C VAL A 74 8.08 6.16 -13.28
N ARG A 75 9.27 5.79 -12.81
CA ARG A 75 9.44 4.87 -11.70
C ARG A 75 8.68 5.35 -10.46
N GLY A 76 7.82 4.49 -9.91
CA GLY A 76 7.03 4.78 -8.71
C GLY A 76 5.72 5.56 -8.96
N GLU A 77 5.41 5.89 -10.22
CA GLU A 77 4.23 6.66 -10.58
C GLU A 77 3.26 5.83 -11.44
N LEU A 78 1.97 6.01 -11.20
CA LEU A 78 0.90 5.60 -12.10
C LEU A 78 0.79 6.68 -13.18
N GLN A 79 0.83 6.28 -14.45
CA GLN A 79 1.15 7.19 -15.55
C GLN A 79 0.10 8.28 -15.75
N CYS A 80 -1.20 7.97 -15.59
CA CYS A 80 -2.26 8.93 -15.78
C CYS A 80 -3.56 8.52 -15.10
N ILE A 81 -4.48 9.49 -15.01
CA ILE A 81 -5.85 9.33 -14.53
C ILE A 81 -6.73 8.62 -15.57
N GLY A 82 -7.73 7.86 -15.10
CA GLY A 82 -8.75 7.23 -15.92
C GLY A 82 -9.62 8.23 -16.68
N LEU A 83 -9.80 7.99 -17.98
CA LEU A 83 -10.66 8.85 -18.81
C LEU A 83 -12.11 8.84 -18.30
N GLY A 84 -12.73 10.02 -18.29
CA GLY A 84 -14.12 10.21 -17.84
C GLY A 84 -14.29 10.25 -16.31
N MET A 85 -13.21 10.07 -15.54
CA MET A 85 -13.20 10.18 -14.09
C MET A 85 -12.46 11.47 -13.69
N ASP A 86 -13.15 12.41 -13.03
CA ASP A 86 -12.58 13.63 -12.46
C ASP A 86 -11.90 13.29 -11.13
N VAL A 87 -10.78 12.58 -11.25
CA VAL A 87 -9.97 12.14 -10.11
C VAL A 87 -9.12 13.29 -9.61
N ARG A 88 -9.19 13.54 -8.30
CA ARG A 88 -8.42 14.60 -7.63
C ARG A 88 -7.80 14.10 -6.35
N ILE A 89 -6.88 14.89 -5.80
CA ILE A 89 -6.38 14.73 -4.44
C ILE A 89 -6.97 15.85 -3.58
N TYR A 90 -7.69 15.50 -2.52
CA TYR A 90 -8.23 16.45 -1.55
C TYR A 90 -7.35 16.52 -0.31
N ASN A 91 -6.97 17.72 0.12
CA ASN A 91 -6.35 17.93 1.42
C ASN A 91 -7.36 17.80 2.57
N GLU A 92 -6.93 18.03 3.81
CA GLU A 92 -7.78 17.88 4.99
C GLU A 92 -8.93 18.88 5.05
N SER A 93 -8.81 20.02 4.38
CA SER A 93 -9.88 21.00 4.23
C SER A 93 -10.85 20.69 3.08
N GLY A 94 -10.67 19.56 2.37
CA GLY A 94 -11.51 19.18 1.23
C GLY A 94 -11.22 19.96 -0.06
N HIS A 95 -10.06 20.63 -0.15
CA HIS A 95 -9.66 21.35 -1.35
C HIS A 95 -8.81 20.46 -2.27
N SER A 96 -9.04 20.57 -3.57
CA SER A 96 -8.21 19.92 -4.58
C SER A 96 -6.80 20.52 -4.59
N VAL A 97 -5.79 19.65 -4.57
CA VAL A 97 -4.38 20.03 -4.54
C VAL A 97 -3.55 19.22 -5.54
N ILE A 98 -2.37 19.75 -5.91
CA ILE A 98 -1.37 19.15 -6.81
C ILE A 98 0.00 19.26 -6.11
N ASN A 99 0.85 18.24 -6.24
CA ASN A 99 2.11 18.07 -5.49
C ASN A 99 1.94 18.11 -3.97
N GLU A 100 0.78 17.72 -3.49
CA GLU A 100 0.49 17.63 -2.07
C GLU A 100 -0.18 16.29 -1.80
N LYS A 101 0.19 15.67 -0.68
CA LYS A 101 -0.37 14.38 -0.27
C LYS A 101 -1.76 14.59 0.32
N GLY A 102 -2.73 13.80 -0.12
CA GLY A 102 -4.12 13.90 0.31
C GLY A 102 -4.95 12.66 -0.02
N GLU A 103 -6.25 12.81 0.08
CA GLU A 103 -7.22 11.77 -0.21
C GLU A 103 -7.50 11.67 -1.71
N LEU A 104 -7.40 10.47 -2.29
CA LEU A 104 -7.89 10.21 -3.64
C LEU A 104 -9.41 10.27 -3.67
N VAL A 105 -9.93 11.19 -4.47
CA VAL A 105 -11.37 11.37 -4.68
C VAL A 105 -11.74 11.32 -6.17
N CYS A 106 -12.99 11.00 -6.47
CA CYS A 106 -13.60 11.20 -7.78
C CYS A 106 -14.80 12.15 -7.64
N VAL A 107 -14.73 13.30 -8.30
CA VAL A 107 -15.67 14.42 -8.08
C VAL A 107 -16.92 14.31 -8.95
N ASN A 108 -16.85 13.56 -10.05
CA ASN A 108 -18.00 13.31 -10.92
C ASN A 108 -18.49 11.86 -10.80
N ALA A 109 -19.73 11.64 -11.24
CA ALA A 109 -20.22 10.28 -11.46
C ALA A 109 -19.44 9.61 -12.60
N PHE A 110 -19.22 8.30 -12.49
CA PHE A 110 -18.52 7.50 -13.49
C PHE A 110 -19.32 6.23 -13.81
N PRO A 111 -19.21 5.67 -15.04
CA PRO A 111 -20.11 4.62 -15.52
C PRO A 111 -20.11 3.33 -14.67
N SER A 112 -18.98 2.98 -14.09
CA SER A 112 -18.81 1.77 -13.29
C SER A 112 -19.01 1.98 -11.78
N CYS A 113 -19.55 3.14 -11.38
CA CYS A 113 -19.94 3.38 -10.00
C CYS A 113 -21.01 2.37 -9.57
N PRO A 114 -20.87 1.69 -8.41
CA PRO A 114 -21.92 0.81 -7.91
C PRO A 114 -23.22 1.57 -7.73
N VAL A 115 -24.33 0.90 -8.08
CA VAL A 115 -25.67 1.42 -7.78
C VAL A 115 -26.00 1.38 -6.28
N GLY A 116 -25.21 0.66 -5.49
CA GLY A 116 -25.35 0.48 -4.05
C GLY A 116 -24.82 -0.89 -3.62
N PHE A 117 -24.80 -1.12 -2.31
CA PHE A 117 -24.48 -2.44 -1.76
C PHE A 117 -25.71 -3.34 -1.69
N TRP A 118 -25.50 -4.64 -1.91
CA TRP A 118 -26.53 -5.64 -1.66
C TRP A 118 -26.82 -5.73 -0.15
N ASN A 119 -28.07 -5.98 0.24
CA ASN A 119 -28.54 -5.97 1.64
C ASN A 119 -28.24 -4.66 2.39
N ASP A 120 -28.30 -3.53 1.69
CA ASP A 120 -28.22 -2.19 2.26
C ASP A 120 -29.43 -1.34 1.82
N PRO A 121 -30.64 -1.64 2.33
CA PRO A 121 -31.89 -1.10 1.80
C PRO A 121 -32.01 0.43 1.91
N LYS A 122 -31.24 1.06 2.82
CA LYS A 122 -31.18 2.51 3.00
C LYS A 122 -29.94 3.15 2.37
N GLY A 123 -29.01 2.35 1.82
CA GLY A 123 -27.74 2.83 1.28
C GLY A 123 -26.77 3.39 2.32
N GLU A 124 -27.00 3.15 3.62
CA GLU A 124 -26.23 3.76 4.71
C GLU A 124 -24.78 3.25 4.70
N LYS A 125 -24.57 1.95 4.41
CA LYS A 125 -23.22 1.38 4.34
C LYS A 125 -22.48 1.88 3.12
N PHE A 126 -23.17 1.95 1.97
CA PHE A 126 -22.58 2.48 0.74
C PHE A 126 -22.21 3.96 0.88
N HIS A 127 -23.09 4.77 1.49
CA HIS A 127 -22.83 6.18 1.76
C HIS A 127 -21.67 6.36 2.75
N SER A 128 -21.67 5.62 3.86
CA SER A 128 -20.58 5.66 4.85
C SER A 128 -19.23 5.28 4.23
N ALA A 129 -19.21 4.28 3.34
CA ALA A 129 -17.98 3.82 2.71
C ALA A 129 -17.32 4.85 1.79
N TYR A 130 -18.10 5.67 1.05
CA TYR A 130 -17.54 6.49 -0.03
C TYR A 130 -17.93 7.97 -0.03
N PHE A 131 -19.02 8.37 0.63
CA PHE A 131 -19.58 9.73 0.53
C PHE A 131 -19.68 10.46 1.87
N GLU A 132 -19.48 9.79 3.00
CA GLU A 132 -19.55 10.40 4.34
C GLU A 132 -18.44 11.42 4.58
N ARG A 133 -17.26 11.21 4.01
CA ARG A 133 -16.10 12.09 4.25
C ARG A 133 -16.19 13.43 3.52
N PHE A 134 -16.73 13.41 2.31
CA PHE A 134 -16.88 14.60 1.47
C PHE A 134 -18.24 14.56 0.81
N GLU A 135 -19.10 15.52 1.16
CA GLU A 135 -20.48 15.55 0.67
C GLU A 135 -20.52 15.55 -0.87
N GLY A 136 -21.22 14.57 -1.44
CA GLY A 136 -21.40 14.42 -2.88
C GLY A 136 -20.15 13.97 -3.66
N VAL A 137 -19.05 13.65 -2.99
CA VAL A 137 -17.78 13.29 -3.61
C VAL A 137 -17.36 11.89 -3.17
N TRP A 138 -16.99 11.04 -4.13
CA TRP A 138 -16.48 9.70 -3.84
C TRP A 138 -15.07 9.79 -3.25
N ALA A 139 -14.90 9.43 -1.98
CA ALA A 139 -13.61 9.22 -1.34
C ALA A 139 -13.21 7.74 -1.45
N HIS A 140 -12.07 7.44 -2.10
CA HIS A 140 -11.70 6.05 -2.38
C HIS A 140 -11.03 5.34 -1.20
N GLY A 141 -10.53 6.09 -0.21
CA GLY A 141 -9.78 5.54 0.92
C GLY A 141 -8.30 5.28 0.61
N ASP A 142 -7.76 5.88 -0.46
CA ASP A 142 -6.34 5.81 -0.81
C ASP A 142 -5.67 7.17 -0.58
N TYR A 143 -4.48 7.15 0.01
CA TYR A 143 -3.67 8.32 0.27
C TYR A 143 -2.63 8.47 -0.83
N GLY A 144 -2.65 9.59 -1.53
CA GLY A 144 -1.88 9.77 -2.75
C GLY A 144 -1.56 11.23 -3.05
N GLU A 145 -0.89 11.42 -4.18
CA GLU A 145 -0.49 12.73 -4.71
C GLU A 145 -0.60 12.69 -6.23
N ILE A 146 -1.16 13.75 -6.82
CA ILE A 146 -1.06 14.02 -8.25
C ILE A 146 0.12 14.96 -8.45
N THR A 147 1.06 14.58 -9.32
CA THR A 147 2.25 15.38 -9.61
C THR A 147 1.95 16.45 -10.67
N GLU A 148 2.85 17.42 -10.86
CA GLU A 148 2.77 18.39 -11.96
C GLU A 148 2.69 17.76 -13.35
N ARG A 149 3.16 16.51 -13.51
CA ARG A 149 3.09 15.77 -14.78
C ARG A 149 1.70 15.19 -15.05
N GLY A 150 0.78 15.26 -14.09
CA GLY A 150 -0.53 14.60 -14.16
C GLY A 150 -0.49 13.09 -13.90
N SER A 151 0.67 12.57 -13.46
CA SER A 151 0.82 11.22 -12.93
C SER A 151 0.41 11.17 -11.46
N MET A 152 0.22 9.95 -10.92
CA MET A 152 -0.22 9.74 -9.54
C MET A 152 0.75 8.86 -8.76
N ILE A 153 0.97 9.19 -7.49
CA ILE A 153 1.68 8.35 -6.51
C ILE A 153 0.67 7.92 -5.46
N ILE A 154 0.64 6.62 -5.12
CA ILE A 154 -0.16 6.08 -4.03
C ILE A 154 0.77 5.66 -2.90
N TYR A 155 0.56 6.25 -1.73
CA TYR A 155 1.36 6.04 -0.52
C TYR A 155 0.78 4.98 0.42
N GLY A 156 -0.46 4.53 0.17
CA GLY A 156 -1.12 3.47 0.91
C GLY A 156 -2.61 3.75 1.11
N ARG A 157 -3.23 3.01 2.02
CA ARG A 157 -4.61 3.24 2.44
C ARG A 157 -4.70 4.43 3.37
N SER A 158 -5.68 5.31 3.17
CA SER A 158 -5.91 6.50 4.01
C SER A 158 -6.21 6.18 5.45
N ASP A 159 -6.93 5.07 5.68
CA ASP A 159 -7.27 4.55 7.00
C ASP A 159 -6.06 3.96 7.76
N ALA A 160 -4.98 3.63 7.04
CA ALA A 160 -3.74 3.08 7.59
C ALA A 160 -2.58 4.11 7.63
N VAL A 161 -2.81 5.36 7.22
CA VAL A 161 -1.80 6.43 7.28
C VAL A 161 -1.36 6.63 8.73
N LEU A 162 -0.05 6.67 8.93
CA LEU A 162 0.56 6.91 10.23
C LEU A 162 0.64 8.42 10.47
N ASN A 163 0.42 8.88 11.71
CA ASN A 163 0.51 10.31 12.05
C ASN A 163 1.42 10.63 13.26
N PRO A 164 2.68 10.15 13.30
CA PRO A 164 3.57 10.42 14.42
C PRO A 164 3.97 11.91 14.48
N GLY A 165 3.63 12.58 15.58
CA GLY A 165 3.94 14.00 15.80
C GLY A 165 3.33 14.93 14.76
N GLY A 166 2.14 14.58 14.24
CA GLY A 166 1.40 15.39 13.27
C GLY A 166 1.87 15.29 11.81
N VAL A 167 2.80 14.36 11.50
CA VAL A 167 3.27 14.13 10.13
C VAL A 167 2.59 12.89 9.55
N ARG A 168 1.81 13.08 8.48
CA ARG A 168 1.14 11.98 7.76
C ARG A 168 2.11 11.21 6.87
N ILE A 169 2.23 9.92 7.13
CA ILE A 169 3.16 9.00 6.47
C ILE A 169 2.36 7.83 5.90
N GLY A 170 2.54 7.56 4.60
CA GLY A 170 1.97 6.37 3.99
C GLY A 170 2.78 5.13 4.33
N THR A 171 2.09 4.03 4.63
CA THR A 171 2.73 2.75 5.00
C THR A 171 3.62 2.20 3.88
N ALA A 172 3.29 2.45 2.62
CA ALA A 172 4.09 2.01 1.47
C ALA A 172 5.50 2.63 1.44
N GLU A 173 5.66 3.83 2.00
CA GLU A 173 6.96 4.50 2.09
C GLU A 173 7.94 3.72 2.98
N ILE A 174 7.42 3.05 4.01
CA ILE A 174 8.19 2.17 4.91
C ILE A 174 8.37 0.79 4.29
N TYR A 175 7.29 0.18 3.77
CA TYR A 175 7.36 -1.17 3.17
C TYR A 175 8.41 -1.25 2.07
N ARG A 176 8.49 -0.24 1.18
CA ARG A 176 9.48 -0.20 0.10
C ARG A 176 10.92 -0.34 0.61
N GLN A 177 11.24 0.21 1.78
CA GLN A 177 12.59 0.13 2.34
C GLN A 177 12.85 -1.21 3.03
N VAL A 178 11.83 -1.74 3.71
CA VAL A 178 11.92 -3.02 4.43
C VAL A 178 12.00 -4.19 3.45
N GLU A 179 11.28 -4.14 2.33
CA GLU A 179 11.25 -5.20 1.32
C GLU A 179 12.60 -5.44 0.62
N GLN A 180 13.49 -4.44 0.62
CA GLN A 180 14.87 -4.53 0.09
C GLN A 180 15.79 -5.40 0.95
N LEU A 181 15.38 -5.73 2.17
CA LEU A 181 16.17 -6.52 3.11
C LEU A 181 15.85 -8.00 2.92
N ASP A 182 16.81 -8.77 2.41
CA ASP A 182 16.58 -10.18 2.02
C ASP A 182 16.16 -11.09 3.18
N PHE A 183 16.59 -10.75 4.40
CA PHE A 183 16.19 -11.46 5.62
C PHE A 183 14.75 -11.18 6.06
N VAL A 184 14.04 -10.23 5.44
CA VAL A 184 12.61 -9.97 5.66
C VAL A 184 11.78 -10.58 4.54
N VAL A 185 10.89 -11.49 4.92
CA VAL A 185 9.94 -12.16 4.01
C VAL A 185 8.71 -11.29 3.79
N ASP A 186 8.19 -10.71 4.88
CA ASP A 186 6.98 -9.89 4.85
C ASP A 186 6.98 -8.92 6.03
N SER A 187 6.16 -7.87 5.95
CA SER A 187 6.05 -6.91 7.05
C SER A 187 4.69 -6.24 7.09
N VAL A 188 4.32 -5.72 8.27
CA VAL A 188 3.16 -4.85 8.45
C VAL A 188 3.54 -3.73 9.42
N VAL A 189 3.19 -2.49 9.07
CA VAL A 189 3.43 -1.32 9.91
C VAL A 189 2.09 -0.75 10.35
N ILE A 190 1.99 -0.40 11.63
CA ILE A 190 0.79 0.20 12.22
C ILE A 190 1.16 1.37 13.13
N GLY A 191 0.23 2.30 13.29
CA GLY A 191 0.28 3.32 14.32
C GLY A 191 -0.37 2.81 15.60
N GLN A 192 0.36 2.88 16.72
CA GLN A 192 -0.15 2.60 18.05
C GLN A 192 -0.41 3.90 18.79
N ASP A 193 -1.59 4.06 19.36
CA ASP A 193 -1.93 5.18 20.23
C ASP A 193 -1.05 5.07 21.50
N TRP A 194 -0.19 6.06 21.74
CA TRP A 194 0.86 5.99 22.75
C TRP A 194 1.26 7.38 23.25
N GLN A 195 1.09 7.63 24.56
CA GLN A 195 1.50 8.89 25.20
C GLN A 195 1.01 10.15 24.47
N ASP A 196 -0.29 10.21 24.18
CA ASP A 196 -0.94 11.32 23.46
C ASP A 196 -0.42 11.56 22.03
N ASP A 197 0.29 10.60 21.45
CA ASP A 197 0.77 10.61 20.06
C ASP A 197 0.61 9.23 19.40
N ILE A 198 1.05 9.09 18.15
CA ILE A 198 1.14 7.84 17.42
C ILE A 198 2.57 7.32 17.43
N ARG A 199 2.76 6.12 17.99
CA ARG A 199 4.02 5.37 17.93
C ARG A 199 4.01 4.41 16.73
N VAL A 200 4.96 4.55 15.83
CA VAL A 200 5.11 3.65 14.67
C VAL A 200 5.70 2.31 15.11
N ILE A 201 4.99 1.22 14.82
CA ILE A 201 5.40 -0.16 15.10
C ILE A 201 5.52 -0.92 13.79
N LEU A 202 6.67 -1.54 13.56
CA LEU A 202 6.89 -2.42 12.42
C LEU A 202 6.98 -3.88 12.90
N PHE A 203 6.12 -4.72 12.36
CA PHE A 203 6.22 -6.16 12.52
C PHE A 203 6.86 -6.77 11.28
N VAL A 204 7.79 -7.69 11.47
CA VAL A 204 8.52 -8.36 10.40
C VAL A 204 8.41 -9.87 10.51
N LYS A 205 8.13 -10.52 9.39
CA LYS A 205 8.29 -11.96 9.23
C LYS A 205 9.67 -12.21 8.66
N MET A 206 10.52 -12.90 9.42
CA MET A 206 11.90 -13.19 9.02
C MET A 206 11.94 -14.36 8.04
N GLN A 207 13.03 -14.48 7.28
CA GLN A 207 13.37 -15.71 6.55
C GLN A 207 13.46 -16.90 7.50
N ALA A 208 13.24 -18.10 6.94
CA ALA A 208 13.46 -19.34 7.69
C ALA A 208 14.88 -19.33 8.30
N ASP A 209 14.98 -19.79 9.54
CA ASP A 209 16.22 -19.92 10.31
C ASP A 209 16.96 -18.60 10.64
N ILE A 210 16.38 -17.43 10.32
CA ILE A 210 16.91 -16.13 10.74
C ILE A 210 16.06 -15.57 11.88
N SER A 211 16.69 -15.35 13.04
CA SER A 211 16.05 -14.65 14.16
C SER A 211 16.33 -13.16 14.10
N LEU A 212 15.33 -12.34 14.46
CA LEU A 212 15.50 -10.90 14.56
C LEU A 212 16.38 -10.57 15.77
N ASP A 213 17.58 -10.05 15.51
CA ASP A 213 18.51 -9.56 16.53
C ASP A 213 18.71 -8.04 16.42
N GLN A 214 19.57 -7.48 17.28
CA GLN A 214 19.86 -6.05 17.28
C GLN A 214 20.54 -5.56 16.00
N HIS A 215 21.34 -6.41 15.35
CA HIS A 215 21.98 -6.06 14.08
C HIS A 215 20.93 -5.87 12.98
N HIS A 216 20.00 -6.81 12.84
CA HIS A 216 18.87 -6.70 11.90
C HIS A 216 17.99 -5.48 12.19
N VAL A 217 17.67 -5.23 13.47
CA VAL A 217 16.89 -4.06 13.89
C VAL A 217 17.57 -2.75 13.49
N ASN A 218 18.88 -2.63 13.73
CA ASN A 218 19.65 -1.44 13.36
C ASN A 218 19.66 -1.25 11.84
N LEU A 219 19.89 -2.32 11.08
CA LEU A 219 19.92 -2.27 9.63
C LEU A 219 18.57 -1.85 9.03
N ILE A 220 17.45 -2.35 9.57
CA ILE A 220 16.10 -1.89 9.19
C ILE A 220 15.95 -0.39 9.45
N ARG A 221 16.31 0.08 10.65
CA ARG A 221 16.20 1.50 11.02
C ARG A 221 17.05 2.40 10.13
N GLU A 222 18.30 2.02 9.90
CA GLU A 222 19.23 2.78 9.06
C GLU A 222 18.74 2.84 7.62
N THR A 223 18.25 1.73 7.08
CA THR A 223 17.72 1.66 5.70
C THR A 223 16.51 2.57 5.53
N ILE A 224 15.55 2.51 6.46
CA ILE A 224 14.39 3.41 6.45
C ILE A 224 14.86 4.87 6.57
N ARG A 225 15.71 5.18 7.55
CA ARG A 225 16.16 6.55 7.83
C ARG A 225 16.92 7.17 6.65
N ARG A 226 17.78 6.40 5.98
CA ARG A 226 18.59 6.88 4.85
C ARG A 226 17.74 7.27 3.64
N ASN A 227 16.63 6.57 3.42
CA ASN A 227 15.81 6.69 2.21
C ASN A 227 14.49 7.45 2.46
N THR A 228 14.22 7.88 3.69
CA THR A 228 13.00 8.61 4.08
C THR A 228 13.33 9.70 5.12
N THR A 229 12.46 9.98 6.10
CA THR A 229 12.72 10.94 7.18
C THR A 229 12.77 10.24 8.55
N PRO A 230 13.35 10.85 9.60
CA PRO A 230 13.39 10.25 10.93
C PRO A 230 12.02 9.85 11.50
N ARG A 231 10.93 10.50 11.07
CA ARG A 231 9.56 10.19 11.49
C ARG A 231 9.04 8.85 10.95
N HIS A 232 9.63 8.32 9.88
CA HIS A 232 9.28 7.01 9.32
C HIS A 232 9.90 5.86 10.09
N VAL A 233 10.95 6.13 10.89
CA VAL A 233 11.70 5.08 11.59
C VAL A 233 10.84 4.51 12.72
N PRO A 234 10.53 3.19 12.70
CA PRO A 234 9.70 2.59 13.73
C PRO A 234 10.34 2.72 15.12
N ALA A 235 9.51 2.99 16.13
CA ALA A 235 9.92 3.00 17.53
C ALA A 235 10.16 1.57 18.05
N LYS A 236 9.38 0.61 17.56
CA LYS A 236 9.56 -0.82 17.83
C LYS A 236 9.59 -1.60 16.52
N ILE A 237 10.47 -2.60 16.46
CA ILE A 237 10.54 -3.59 15.39
C ILE A 237 10.42 -4.96 16.05
N ILE A 238 9.41 -5.74 15.67
CA ILE A 238 9.05 -6.98 16.37
C ILE A 238 8.91 -8.11 15.34
N ALA A 239 9.55 -9.25 15.61
CA ALA A 239 9.39 -10.43 14.78
C ALA A 239 8.04 -11.11 15.05
N VAL A 240 7.34 -11.49 13.99
CA VAL A 240 6.08 -12.24 14.05
C VAL A 240 6.15 -13.47 13.14
N LYS A 241 5.34 -14.49 13.45
CA LYS A 241 5.32 -15.73 12.68
C LYS A 241 4.65 -15.56 11.32
N ASP A 242 3.63 -14.70 11.24
CA ASP A 242 2.91 -14.47 10.00
C ASP A 242 2.23 -13.09 9.94
N ILE A 243 1.88 -12.65 8.73
CA ILE A 243 1.24 -11.36 8.46
C ILE A 243 -0.17 -11.61 7.91
N PRO A 244 -1.24 -11.02 8.49
CA PRO A 244 -2.60 -11.23 8.02
C PRO A 244 -2.82 -10.60 6.65
N ARG A 245 -3.47 -11.36 5.77
CA ARG A 245 -3.84 -10.94 4.42
C ARG A 245 -5.31 -11.19 4.14
N THR A 246 -5.88 -10.36 3.27
CA THR A 246 -7.20 -10.62 2.69
C THR A 246 -7.14 -11.80 1.72
N ILE A 247 -8.29 -12.35 1.34
CA ILE A 247 -8.41 -13.36 0.27
C ILE A 247 -7.81 -12.85 -1.06
N SER A 248 -7.87 -11.54 -1.30
CA SER A 248 -7.23 -10.87 -2.45
C SER A 248 -5.73 -10.63 -2.29
N GLY A 249 -5.13 -11.07 -1.19
CA GLY A 249 -3.70 -10.98 -0.91
C GLY A 249 -3.21 -9.63 -0.41
N LYS A 250 -4.10 -8.67 -0.09
CA LYS A 250 -3.72 -7.37 0.50
C LYS A 250 -3.37 -7.52 1.98
N ILE A 251 -2.47 -6.69 2.49
CA ILE A 251 -2.17 -6.64 3.93
C ILE A 251 -3.42 -6.12 4.67
N ALA A 252 -3.67 -6.62 5.88
CA ALA A 252 -4.78 -6.18 6.72
C ALA A 252 -4.29 -5.29 7.88
N GLU A 253 -3.73 -4.11 7.58
CA GLU A 253 -3.16 -3.17 8.57
C GLU A 253 -4.15 -2.84 9.69
N LEU A 254 -5.40 -2.52 9.33
CA LEU A 254 -6.44 -2.16 10.30
C LEU A 254 -6.76 -3.31 11.25
N ALA A 255 -6.74 -4.56 10.78
CA ALA A 255 -6.98 -5.72 11.63
C ALA A 255 -5.84 -5.87 12.66
N VAL A 256 -4.59 -5.69 12.22
CA VAL A 256 -3.42 -5.69 13.13
C VAL A 256 -3.51 -4.55 14.14
N ARG A 257 -3.83 -3.33 13.69
CA ARG A 257 -4.00 -2.17 14.58
C ARG A 257 -5.04 -2.46 15.65
N LYS A 258 -6.22 -2.99 15.28
CA LYS A 258 -7.28 -3.34 16.22
C LYS A 258 -6.82 -4.35 17.27
N ILE A 259 -6.15 -5.43 16.86
CA ILE A 259 -5.64 -6.44 17.81
C ILE A 259 -4.62 -5.83 18.79
N VAL A 260 -3.73 -4.96 18.31
CA VAL A 260 -2.75 -4.27 19.16
C VAL A 260 -3.42 -3.38 20.22
N HIS A 261 -4.58 -2.79 19.90
CA HIS A 261 -5.37 -1.97 20.85
C HIS A 261 -6.39 -2.78 21.67
N GLY A 262 -6.42 -4.12 21.52
CA GLY A 262 -7.38 -4.98 22.23
C GLY A 262 -8.81 -4.88 21.69
N GLU A 263 -9.01 -4.34 20.50
CA GLU A 263 -10.32 -4.20 19.85
C GLU A 263 -10.72 -5.48 19.10
N THR A 264 -12.03 -5.65 18.91
CA THR A 264 -12.58 -6.77 18.12
C THR A 264 -12.41 -6.54 16.61
N VAL A 265 -11.93 -7.57 15.91
CA VAL A 265 -11.88 -7.60 14.45
C VAL A 265 -13.15 -8.27 13.93
N ASN A 266 -14.06 -7.48 13.35
CA ASN A 266 -15.41 -7.96 13.00
C ASN A 266 -15.47 -8.78 11.69
N ASN A 267 -14.50 -8.63 10.78
CA ASN A 267 -14.55 -9.22 9.43
C ASN A 267 -13.38 -10.19 9.18
N THR A 268 -13.21 -11.16 10.07
CA THR A 268 -12.14 -12.16 9.97
C THR A 268 -12.31 -13.10 8.78
N ASP A 269 -13.55 -13.32 8.31
CA ASP A 269 -13.85 -14.21 7.18
C ASP A 269 -13.30 -13.69 5.84
N ALA A 270 -13.00 -12.39 5.76
CA ALA A 270 -12.35 -11.78 4.61
C ALA A 270 -10.83 -12.03 4.56
N LEU A 271 -10.25 -12.61 5.61
CA LEU A 271 -8.83 -12.92 5.70
C LEU A 271 -8.53 -14.32 5.16
N ALA A 272 -7.42 -14.45 4.45
CA ALA A 272 -6.92 -15.73 3.96
C ALA A 272 -6.27 -16.57 5.07
N ASN A 273 -5.75 -15.92 6.11
CA ASN A 273 -5.02 -16.51 7.24
C ASN A 273 -5.43 -15.82 8.57
N PRO A 274 -6.71 -15.90 8.99
CA PRO A 274 -7.21 -15.19 10.17
C PRO A 274 -6.48 -15.56 11.47
N GLU A 275 -5.95 -16.79 11.57
CA GLU A 275 -5.16 -17.27 12.71
C GLU A 275 -3.87 -16.46 12.95
N SER A 276 -3.33 -15.83 11.90
CA SER A 276 -2.14 -14.99 12.01
C SER A 276 -2.35 -13.78 12.94
N LEU A 277 -3.60 -13.32 13.14
CA LEU A 277 -3.94 -12.25 14.07
C LEU A 277 -3.52 -12.56 15.52
N ALA A 278 -3.45 -13.83 15.90
CA ALA A 278 -2.98 -14.23 17.23
C ALA A 278 -1.53 -13.81 17.49
N CYS A 279 -0.71 -13.62 16.46
CA CYS A 279 0.69 -13.20 16.58
C CYS A 279 0.85 -11.78 17.14
N PHE A 280 -0.21 -10.97 17.14
CA PHE A 280 -0.16 -9.54 17.49
C PHE A 280 -0.80 -9.24 18.85
N ARG A 281 -1.44 -10.24 19.46
CA ARG A 281 -2.18 -10.09 20.70
C ARG A 281 -1.24 -10.08 21.91
N ASP A 282 -1.50 -9.19 22.87
CA ASP A 282 -0.85 -9.15 24.19
C ASP A 282 0.70 -9.12 24.17
N LEU A 283 1.29 -8.54 23.13
CA LEU A 283 2.75 -8.46 23.02
C LEU A 283 3.34 -7.53 24.10
N GLU A 284 4.09 -8.11 25.04
CA GLU A 284 4.73 -7.38 26.15
C GLU A 284 5.63 -6.24 25.65
N ALA A 285 6.30 -6.44 24.52
CA ALA A 285 7.18 -5.44 23.90
C ALA A 285 6.45 -4.12 23.54
N LEU A 286 5.11 -4.14 23.44
CA LEU A 286 4.27 -2.97 23.15
C LEU A 286 3.77 -2.25 24.40
N ARG A 287 3.97 -2.81 25.60
CA ARG A 287 3.56 -2.21 26.87
C ARG A 287 4.56 -1.19 27.44
N SER A 288 5.74 -1.07 26.81
CA SER A 288 6.82 -0.14 27.17
C SER A 288 7.29 0.68 25.99
#